data_AF-B0C7Z3-F1
#
_entry.id   AF-B0C7Z3-F1
#
_cell.length_a   1.000
_cell.length_b   1.000
_cell.length_c   1.000
_cell.angle_alpha   90.00
_cell.angle_beta   90.00
_cell.angle_gamma   90.00
#
_symmetry.space_group_name_H-M   'P 1'
#
loop_
_entity.id
_entity.type
_entity.pdbx_description
1 polymer ?
#
loop_
_entity_poly.entity_id
_entity_poly.type
_entity_poly.pdbx_seq_one_letter_code
_entity_poly.pdbx_strand_id
1 'polypeptide(L)' 'MDSGALRKADPEYAANQLLGLVKTFFFWPEFLLGEKTKTNGIMQDCVAMFLSHYKTQ' A
#
# COMPACT_ATOMS: atom_id res chain seq x y z
N MET A 1 18.29 5.96 12.40
CA MET A 1 18.92 6.42 11.16
C MET A 1 17.89 6.27 10.07
N ASP A 2 17.49 7.37 9.42
CA ASP A 2 16.68 7.28 8.21
C ASP A 2 17.56 6.64 7.13
N SER A 3 17.10 5.56 6.51
CA SER A 3 17.86 4.83 5.49
C SER A 3 18.05 5.64 4.20
N GLY A 4 17.37 6.79 4.07
CA GLY A 4 17.39 7.63 2.86
C GLY A 4 16.73 6.97 1.64
N ALA A 5 16.12 5.79 1.80
CA ALA A 5 15.53 4.99 0.73
C ALA A 5 14.12 5.45 0.31
N LEU A 6 13.48 6.28 1.15
CA LEU A 6 12.21 6.92 0.87
C LEU A 6 12.38 8.43 0.96
N ARG A 7 11.66 9.17 0.10
CA ARG A 7 11.56 10.62 0.15
C ARG A 7 11.03 11.07 1.51
N LYS A 8 11.45 12.27 1.93
CA LYS A 8 10.96 12.87 3.16
C LYS A 8 9.47 13.21 3.02
N ALA A 9 8.64 12.55 3.80
CA ALA A 9 7.19 12.74 3.86
C ALA A 9 6.71 12.53 5.29
N ASP A 10 5.48 12.94 5.58
CA ASP A 10 4.81 12.54 6.81
C ASP A 10 4.63 11.01 6.83
N PRO A 11 5.19 10.31 7.83
CA PRO A 11 5.18 8.85 7.87
C PRO A 11 3.78 8.27 8.10
N GLU A 12 2.92 8.96 8.87
CA GLU A 12 1.55 8.52 9.12
C GLU A 12 0.70 8.67 7.85
N TYR A 13 0.88 9.78 7.14
CA TYR A 13 0.22 9.98 5.85
C TYR A 13 0.66 8.94 4.81
N ALA A 14 1.97 8.66 4.70
CA ALA A 14 2.51 7.65 3.80
C ALA A 14 1.97 6.24 4.14
N ALA A 15 1.93 5.89 5.42
CA ALA A 15 1.36 4.63 5.88
C ALA A 15 -0.12 4.53 5.52
N ASN A 16 -0.91 5.59 5.72
CA ASN A 16 -2.33 5.61 5.37
C ASN A 16 -2.57 5.45 3.86
N GLN A 17 -1.72 6.02 3.00
CA GLN A 17 -1.81 5.79 1.56
C GLN A 17 -1.58 4.32 1.18
N LEU A 18 -0.53 3.69 1.72
CA LEU A 18 -0.26 2.27 1.48
C LEU A 18 -1.38 1.37 2.02
N LEU A 19 -1.86 1.64 3.23
CA LEU A 19 -2.98 0.91 3.82
C LEU A 19 -4.27 1.11 3.02
N GLY A 20 -4.50 2.28 2.43
CA GLY A 20 -5.62 2.52 1.52
C GLY A 20 -5.59 1.60 0.30
N LEU A 21 -4.43 1.48 -0.35
CA LEU A 21 -4.23 0.57 -1.47
C LEU A 21 -4.51 -0.88 -1.06
N VAL A 22 -3.91 -1.34 0.03
CA VAL A 22 -4.07 -2.73 0.50
C VAL A 22 -5.51 -3.02 0.93
N LYS A 23 -6.13 -2.16 1.76
CA LYS A 23 -7.47 -2.42 2.30
C LYS A 23 -8.54 -2.51 1.21
N THR A 24 -8.36 -1.78 0.11
CA THR A 24 -9.26 -1.83 -1.05
C THR A 24 -9.45 -3.24 -1.59
N PHE A 25 -8.41 -4.08 -1.58
CA PHE A 25 -8.47 -5.43 -2.15
C PHE A 25 -8.51 -6.54 -1.10
N PHE A 26 -7.91 -6.32 0.07
CA PHE A 26 -7.69 -7.36 1.06
C PHE A 26 -8.56 -7.24 2.31
N PHE A 27 -9.26 -6.12 2.51
CA PHE A 27 -10.07 -5.89 3.71
C PHE A 27 -11.53 -5.60 3.39
N TRP A 28 -11.80 -4.55 2.61
CA TRP A 28 -13.17 -4.10 2.37
C TRP A 28 -14.05 -5.12 1.64
N PRO A 29 -13.60 -5.85 0.62
CA PRO A 29 -14.43 -6.85 -0.05
C PRO A 29 -14.91 -7.96 0.91
N GLU A 30 -14.01 -8.51 1.73
CA GLU A 30 -14.35 -9.54 2.71
C GLU A 30 -15.24 -8.96 3.82
N PHE A 31 -14.93 -7.76 4.31
CA PHE A 31 -15.71 -7.12 5.37
C PHE A 31 -17.14 -6.75 4.94
N LEU A 32 -17.31 -6.24 3.72
CA LEU A 32 -18.60 -5.75 3.22
C LEU A 32 -19.44 -6.85 2.56
N LEU A 33 -18.81 -7.77 1.83
CA LEU A 33 -19.49 -8.75 0.98
C LEU A 33 -19.27 -10.20 1.43
N GLY A 34 -18.33 -10.46 2.36
CA GLY A 34 -17.95 -11.82 2.75
C GLY A 34 -17.16 -12.57 1.66
N GLU A 35 -16.74 -11.88 0.60
CA GLU A 35 -16.05 -12.48 -0.54
C GLU A 35 -14.53 -12.36 -0.40
N LYS A 36 -13.82 -13.50 -0.54
CA LYS A 36 -12.37 -13.51 -0.69
C LYS A 36 -11.99 -13.40 -2.16
N THR A 37 -11.56 -12.21 -2.56
CA THR A 37 -11.05 -11.96 -3.91
C THR A 37 -9.74 -12.71 -4.15
N LYS A 38 -9.50 -13.17 -5.40
CA LYS A 38 -8.18 -13.67 -5.80
C LYS A 38 -7.21 -12.49 -5.85
N THR A 39 -6.16 -12.55 -5.05
CA THR A 39 -5.25 -11.41 -4.83
C THR A 39 -3.84 -11.61 -5.39
N ASN A 40 -3.67 -12.52 -6.34
CA ASN A 40 -2.38 -12.81 -6.97
C ASN A 40 -1.80 -11.53 -7.62
N GLY A 41 -0.60 -11.12 -7.22
CA GLY A 41 0.09 -9.95 -7.77
C GLY A 41 -0.32 -8.61 -7.17
N ILE A 42 -1.51 -8.50 -6.57
CA ILE A 42 -2.05 -7.21 -6.09
C ILE A 42 -1.17 -6.59 -5.00
N MET A 43 -0.61 -7.39 -4.09
CA MET A 43 0.29 -6.86 -3.06
C MET A 43 1.57 -6.29 -3.67
N GLN A 44 2.14 -6.98 -4.67
CA GLN A 44 3.32 -6.51 -5.40
C GLN A 44 3.02 -5.19 -6.13
N ASP A 45 1.84 -5.07 -6.75
CA ASP A 45 1.41 -3.85 -7.42
C ASP A 45 1.21 -2.69 -6.44
N CYS A 46 0.61 -2.94 -5.26
CA CYS A 46 0.45 -1.93 -4.20
C CYS A 46 1.81 -1.39 -3.74
N VAL A 47 2.78 -2.27 -3.51
CA VAL A 47 4.14 -1.89 -3.12
C VAL A 47 4.83 -1.15 -4.26
N ALA A 48 4.70 -1.61 -5.51
CA ALA A 48 5.29 -0.96 -6.67
C ALA A 48 4.74 0.47 -6.86
N MET A 49 3.43 0.68 -6.73
CA MET A 49 2.80 2.00 -6.79
C MET A 49 3.29 2.90 -5.64
N PHE A 50 3.34 2.39 -4.42
CA PHE A 50 3.86 3.13 -3.27
C PHE A 50 5.32 3.56 -3.50
N LEU A 51 6.18 2.63 -3.93
CA LEU A 51 7.58 2.91 -4.20
C LEU A 51 7.76 3.84 -5.41
N SER A 52 6.91 3.75 -6.44
CA SER A 52 6.95 4.71 -7.55
C SER A 52 6.75 6.16 -7.09
N HIS A 53 6.02 6.38 -5.99
CA HIS A 53 5.79 7.71 -5.44
C HIS A 53 6.77 8.11 -4.34
N TYR A 54 7.17 7.15 -3.49
CA TYR A 54 7.95 7.42 -2.28
C TYR A 54 9.41 7.04 -2.35
N LYS A 55 9.84 6.19 -3.28
CA LYS A 55 11.26 5.83 -3.41
C LYS A 55 12.06 7.08 -3.81
N THR A 56 13.17 7.33 -3.11
CA THR A 56 14.16 8.32 -3.53
C THR A 56 14.89 7.81 -4.77
N GLN A 57 15.21 8.72 -5.70
CA GLN A 57 16.04 8.38 -6.87
C GLN A 57 17.41 7.87 -6.45
#